data_AF-A0AAU7CSY9-F1
#
_entry.id   AF-A0AAU7CSY9-F1
#
_cell.length_a   1.000
_cell.length_b   1.000
_cell.length_c   1.000
_cell.angle_alpha   90.00
_cell.angle_beta   90.00
_cell.angle_gamma   90.00
#
_symmetry.space_group_name_H-M   'P 1'
#
loop_
_entity.id
_entity.type
_entity.pdbx_description
1 polymer ?
#
loop_
_entity_poly.entity_id
_entity_poly.type
_entity_poly.pdbx_seq_one_letter_code
_entity_poly.pdbx_strand_id
1 'polypeptide(L)'
;MFEPRVSGWPRIRSIVRVTDHVVSTPDGSPHQMAHEHREAVPGVVLFEKEPAGEAYRAILDFAAAHCYAFALVWRDQLLFDPAALDLARRLEPWLCFERHTHEWPGTKLLGSKAWVRWYTVTEVSLAEVAQADGLYDWLSPGLPEDLAFYHRDGRGWVGSISHEGEGWLDLETFGADLSRDLLRVLADHEVILAL
;
A
#
# COMPACT_ATOMS: atom_id res chain seq x y z
N MET A 1 16.06 -9.06 15.49
CA MET A 1 14.84 -8.28 15.74
C MET A 1 14.50 -7.57 14.44
N PHE A 2 13.25 -7.62 13.99
CA PHE A 2 12.82 -6.93 12.78
C PHE A 2 12.55 -5.45 13.09
N GLU A 3 12.92 -4.57 12.16
CA GLU A 3 12.62 -3.16 12.23
C GLU A 3 12.32 -2.63 10.81
N PRO A 4 11.22 -1.91 10.60
CA PRO A 4 10.87 -1.38 9.28
C PRO A 4 11.82 -0.25 8.87
N ARG A 5 12.29 -0.29 7.63
CA ARG A 5 13.03 0.80 7.00
C ARG A 5 12.02 1.78 6.41
N VAL A 6 11.69 2.80 7.19
CA VAL A 6 10.78 3.88 6.77
C VAL A 6 11.46 4.96 5.92
N SER A 7 12.80 4.93 5.76
CA SER A 7 13.54 5.85 4.91
C SER A 7 13.56 5.38 3.45
N GLY A 8 13.16 6.24 2.51
CA GLY A 8 13.35 6.00 1.07
C GLY A 8 12.11 5.62 0.27
N TRP A 9 10.91 5.63 0.87
CA TRP A 9 9.67 5.34 0.14
C TRP A 9 9.41 6.41 -0.93
N PRO A 10 8.90 6.03 -2.12
CA PRO A 10 8.43 7.00 -3.10
C PRO A 10 7.48 7.96 -2.37
N ARG A 11 7.78 9.26 -2.41
CA ARG A 11 6.82 10.28 -2.00
C ARG A 11 5.72 10.26 -3.06
N ILE A 12 4.70 9.44 -2.87
CA ILE A 12 3.59 9.31 -3.82
C ILE A 12 2.92 10.67 -4.03
N ARG A 13 2.85 11.48 -2.96
CA ARG A 13 2.41 12.88 -3.03
C ARG A 13 3.36 13.87 -3.73
N SER A 14 4.61 13.50 -4.09
CA SER A 14 5.47 14.30 -4.98
C SER A 14 5.54 13.75 -6.40
N ILE A 15 4.85 12.64 -6.68
CA ILE A 15 4.75 12.08 -8.03
C ILE A 15 3.73 12.87 -8.85
N VAL A 16 2.76 13.56 -8.24
CA VAL A 16 1.89 14.50 -8.94
C VAL A 16 2.56 15.88 -9.01
N ARG A 17 3.25 16.20 -10.11
CA ARG A 17 3.38 17.61 -10.50
C ARG A 17 2.13 17.99 -11.26
N VAL A 18 1.26 18.77 -10.63
CA VAL A 18 0.30 19.58 -11.40
C VAL A 18 1.11 20.66 -12.08
N THR A 19 1.47 20.45 -13.35
CA THR A 19 1.91 21.56 -14.19
C THR A 19 0.67 22.27 -14.68
N ASP A 20 0.43 23.49 -14.18
CA ASP A 20 -0.56 24.38 -14.78
C ASP A 20 -0.11 24.72 -16.21
N HIS A 21 -0.81 24.18 -17.21
CA HIS A 21 -0.71 24.66 -18.58
C HIS A 21 -1.95 25.50 -18.89
N VAL A 22 -1.74 26.79 -19.14
CA VAL A 22 -2.78 27.65 -19.70
C VAL A 22 -2.88 27.33 -21.18
N VAL A 23 -3.96 26.66 -21.59
CA VAL A 23 -4.28 26.46 -23.00
C VAL A 23 -5.24 27.57 -23.41
N SER A 24 -4.85 28.39 -24.39
CA SER A 24 -5.72 29.41 -24.96
C SER A 24 -6.77 28.74 -25.86
N THR A 25 -8.06 28.93 -25.54
CA THR A 25 -9.15 28.60 -26.46
C THR A 25 -9.24 29.64 -27.58
N PRO A 26 -9.92 29.35 -28.71
CA PRO A 26 -10.03 30.26 -29.85
C PRO A 26 -10.67 31.63 -29.52
N ASP A 27 -11.41 31.72 -28.42
CA ASP A 27 -12.07 32.93 -27.91
C ASP A 27 -11.23 33.70 -26.88
N GLY A 28 -10.01 33.23 -26.54
CA GLY A 28 -9.10 33.91 -25.61
C GLY A 28 -9.44 33.72 -24.13
N SER A 29 -10.38 32.84 -23.81
CA SER A 29 -10.75 32.50 -22.43
C SER A 29 -9.72 31.51 -21.83
N PRO A 30 -9.15 31.76 -20.65
CA PRO A 30 -8.25 30.79 -20.03
C PRO A 30 -9.04 29.57 -19.54
N HIS A 31 -8.82 28.41 -20.17
CA HIS A 31 -9.26 27.12 -19.65
C HIS A 31 -8.08 26.42 -18.97
N GLN A 32 -8.24 26.15 -17.68
CA GLN A 32 -7.27 25.41 -16.88
C GLN A 32 -7.59 23.92 -17.02
N MET A 33 -6.80 23.19 -17.81
CA MET A 33 -6.84 21.72 -17.82
C MET A 33 -5.64 21.23 -17.01
N ALA A 34 -5.91 20.65 -15.85
CA ALA A 34 -4.89 19.97 -15.06
C ALA A 34 -4.57 18.63 -15.76
N HIS A 35 -3.37 18.52 -16.31
CA HIS A 35 -2.81 17.21 -16.68
C HIS A 35 -2.00 16.73 -15.47
N GLU A 36 -2.44 15.63 -14.86
CA GLU A 36 -1.69 14.94 -13.82
C GLU A 36 -0.51 14.20 -14.48
N HIS A 37 0.69 14.76 -14.36
CA HIS A 37 1.91 14.05 -14.71
C HIS A 37 2.43 13.32 -13.48
N ARG A 38 2.35 11.98 -13.50
CA ARG A 38 2.97 11.10 -12.52
C ARG A 38 4.47 10.92 -12.89
N GLU A 39 5.40 11.48 -12.11
CA GLU A 39 6.84 11.17 -12.24
C GLU A 39 7.11 9.70 -11.86
N ALA A 40 7.53 8.89 -12.83
CA ALA A 40 7.87 7.48 -12.59
C ALA A 40 9.05 7.39 -11.60
N VAL A 41 8.86 6.68 -10.48
CA VAL A 41 9.96 6.30 -9.59
C VAL A 41 10.57 5.00 -10.14
N PRO A 42 11.88 4.98 -10.48
CA PRO A 42 12.53 3.78 -10.97
C PRO A 42 12.28 2.59 -10.03
N GLY A 43 11.89 1.45 -10.60
CA GLY A 43 11.63 0.24 -9.84
C GLY A 43 10.30 0.22 -9.08
N VAL A 44 9.48 1.28 -9.11
CA VAL A 44 8.15 1.28 -8.50
C VAL A 44 7.07 1.16 -9.58
N VAL A 45 6.15 0.23 -9.39
CA VAL A 45 4.97 0.05 -10.23
C VAL A 45 3.75 0.53 -9.45
N LEU A 46 2.99 1.46 -10.03
CA LEU A 46 1.72 1.91 -9.46
C LEU A 46 0.60 0.99 -9.93
N PHE A 47 -0.43 0.86 -9.10
CA PHE A 47 -1.64 0.13 -9.47
C PHE A 47 -2.61 1.05 -10.22
N GLU A 48 -3.03 0.62 -11.41
CA GLU A 48 -4.02 1.29 -12.26
C GLU A 48 -5.45 1.07 -11.75
N LYS A 49 -5.66 -0.06 -11.05
CA LYS A 49 -6.88 -0.36 -10.30
C LYS A 49 -6.56 -1.23 -9.10
N GLU A 50 -7.55 -1.39 -8.23
CA GLU A 50 -7.42 -2.24 -7.05
C GLU A 50 -7.02 -3.68 -7.40
N PRO A 51 -5.97 -4.21 -6.78
CA PRO A 51 -5.77 -5.64 -6.71
C PRO A 51 -6.85 -6.25 -5.83
N ALA A 52 -7.80 -6.94 -6.46
CA ALA A 52 -8.90 -7.67 -5.81
C ALA A 52 -8.99 -9.11 -6.33
N GLY A 53 -9.67 -9.99 -5.58
CA GLY A 53 -9.91 -11.37 -5.97
C GLY A 53 -8.61 -12.14 -6.24
N GLU A 54 -8.44 -12.66 -7.45
CA GLU A 54 -7.27 -13.45 -7.83
C GLU A 54 -5.96 -12.65 -7.78
N ALA A 55 -5.97 -11.38 -8.19
CA ALA A 55 -4.79 -10.52 -8.11
C ALA A 55 -4.37 -10.26 -6.65
N TYR A 56 -5.35 -10.06 -5.75
CA TYR A 56 -5.07 -9.93 -4.32
C TYR A 56 -4.51 -11.22 -3.73
N ARG A 57 -5.10 -12.37 -4.06
CA ARG A 57 -4.59 -13.69 -3.63
C ARG A 57 -3.17 -13.95 -4.11
N ALA A 58 -2.84 -13.58 -5.34
CA ALA A 58 -1.47 -13.70 -5.85
C ALA A 58 -0.47 -12.85 -5.06
N ILE A 59 -0.86 -11.65 -4.60
CA ILE A 59 -0.05 -10.82 -3.71
C ILE A 59 0.16 -11.54 -2.37
N LEU A 60 -0.89 -12.14 -1.79
CA LEU A 60 -0.80 -12.87 -0.52
C LEU A 60 0.06 -14.14 -0.63
N ASP A 61 -0.06 -14.88 -1.73
CA ASP A 61 0.75 -16.08 -1.99
C ASP A 61 2.24 -15.72 -2.11
N PHE A 62 2.55 -14.63 -2.82
CA PHE A 62 3.90 -14.11 -2.89
C PHE A 62 4.41 -13.65 -1.52
N ALA A 63 3.56 -12.94 -0.74
CA ALA A 63 3.90 -12.51 0.60
C ALA A 63 4.20 -13.70 1.53
N ALA A 64 3.42 -14.77 1.45
CA ALA A 64 3.63 -16.00 2.24
C ALA A 64 5.00 -16.62 1.98
N ALA A 65 5.47 -16.58 0.73
CA ALA A 65 6.75 -17.16 0.32
C ALA A 65 7.96 -16.26 0.63
N HIS A 66 7.80 -14.93 0.59
CA HIS A 66 8.94 -14.02 0.50
C HIS A 66 8.96 -12.91 1.56
N CYS A 67 7.82 -12.50 2.10
CA CYS A 67 7.75 -11.43 3.08
C CYS A 67 8.00 -11.96 4.49
N TYR A 68 8.53 -11.07 5.34
CA TYR A 68 8.74 -11.35 6.75
C TYR A 68 7.64 -10.77 7.62
N ALA A 69 7.12 -9.60 7.26
CA ALA A 69 6.11 -8.90 8.03
C ALA A 69 5.10 -8.19 7.14
N PHE A 70 3.93 -7.90 7.70
CA PHE A 70 2.97 -6.96 7.14
C PHE A 70 2.61 -5.90 8.19
N ALA A 71 2.15 -4.73 7.77
CA ALA A 71 1.71 -3.65 8.63
C ALA A 71 0.23 -3.34 8.44
N LEU A 72 -0.39 -2.87 9.52
CA LEU A 72 -1.73 -2.29 9.55
C LEU A 72 -1.71 -1.00 10.37
N VAL A 73 -2.54 -0.03 9.97
CA VAL A 73 -2.51 1.33 10.50
C VAL A 73 -3.78 1.64 11.31
N TRP A 74 -3.57 2.15 12.51
CA TRP A 74 -4.62 2.52 13.46
C TRP A 74 -4.50 4.01 13.76
N ARG A 75 -5.28 4.84 13.05
CA ARG A 75 -5.21 6.30 13.18
C ARG A 75 -5.96 6.76 14.42
N ASP A 76 -5.34 7.66 15.19
CA ASP A 76 -5.90 8.16 16.47
C ASP A 76 -7.26 8.86 16.31
N GLN A 77 -7.55 9.39 15.12
CA GLN A 77 -8.76 10.16 14.83
C GLN A 77 -9.93 9.32 14.31
N LEU A 78 -9.70 8.03 14.01
CA LEU A 78 -10.72 7.17 13.43
C LEU A 78 -11.37 6.30 14.50
N LEU A 79 -12.62 5.91 14.23
CA LEU A 79 -13.34 4.94 15.02
C LEU A 79 -13.26 3.58 14.34
N PHE A 80 -13.09 2.53 15.15
CA PHE A 80 -13.00 1.17 14.66
C PHE A 80 -14.14 0.35 15.26
N ASP A 81 -14.80 -0.41 14.40
CA ASP A 81 -15.88 -1.30 14.80
C ASP A 81 -15.33 -2.50 15.59
N PRO A 82 -16.19 -3.21 16.35
CA PRO A 82 -15.77 -4.39 17.11
C PRO A 82 -15.02 -5.44 16.26
N ALA A 83 -15.37 -5.60 14.98
CA ALA A 83 -14.71 -6.54 14.08
C ALA A 83 -13.22 -6.20 13.87
N ALA A 84 -12.88 -4.93 13.67
CA ALA A 84 -11.49 -4.48 13.57
C ALA A 84 -10.75 -4.72 14.90
N LEU A 85 -11.37 -4.37 16.03
CA LEU A 85 -10.76 -4.59 17.34
C LEU A 85 -10.54 -6.07 17.66
N ASP A 86 -11.44 -6.95 17.21
CA ASP A 86 -11.30 -8.39 17.32
C ASP A 86 -10.15 -8.90 16.44
N LEU A 87 -10.01 -8.40 15.22
CA LEU A 87 -8.87 -8.69 14.35
C LEU A 87 -7.55 -8.30 15.02
N ALA A 88 -7.46 -7.12 15.65
CA ALA A 88 -6.27 -6.72 16.39
C ALA A 88 -5.89 -7.72 17.48
N ARG A 89 -6.88 -8.20 18.25
CA ARG A 89 -6.65 -9.21 19.31
C ARG A 89 -6.21 -10.56 18.73
N ARG A 90 -6.77 -10.97 17.59
CA ARG A 90 -6.35 -12.20 16.93
C ARG A 90 -4.92 -12.09 16.42
N LEU A 91 -4.52 -10.93 15.88
CA LEU A 91 -3.17 -10.71 15.34
C LEU A 91 -2.09 -10.48 16.40
N GLU A 92 -2.45 -10.10 17.63
CA GLU A 92 -1.53 -9.78 18.73
C GLU A 92 -0.37 -10.77 18.93
N PRO A 93 -0.57 -12.11 18.86
CA PRO A 93 0.53 -13.07 19.04
C PRO A 93 1.66 -12.95 18.00
N TRP A 94 1.38 -12.33 16.85
CA TRP A 94 2.36 -12.15 15.77
C TRP A 94 2.91 -10.72 15.71
N LEU A 95 2.44 -9.81 16.56
CA LEU A 95 2.94 -8.43 16.64
C LEU A 95 4.45 -8.47 16.96
N CYS A 96 5.27 -8.01 16.02
CA CYS A 96 6.72 -8.03 16.15
C CYS A 96 7.34 -6.65 16.27
N PHE A 97 6.61 -5.60 15.87
CA PHE A 97 7.03 -4.22 16.00
C PHE A 97 5.82 -3.29 15.97
N GLU A 98 5.87 -2.18 16.71
CA GLU A 98 4.88 -1.10 16.56
C GLU A 98 5.52 0.26 16.77
N ARG A 99 4.91 1.29 16.16
CA ARG A 99 5.39 2.66 16.27
C ARG A 99 4.23 3.64 16.20
N HIS A 100 4.17 4.57 17.15
CA HIS A 100 3.27 5.71 17.11
C HIS A 100 3.90 6.84 16.31
N THR A 101 3.47 7.03 15.07
CA THR A 101 4.13 7.89 14.09
C THR A 101 3.11 8.73 13.31
N HIS A 102 3.59 9.75 12.62
CA HIS A 102 2.81 10.57 11.71
C HIS A 102 3.10 10.21 10.24
N GLU A 103 3.96 9.22 9.98
CA GLU A 103 4.34 8.82 8.63
C GLU A 103 4.62 7.32 8.54
N TRP A 104 4.19 6.72 7.43
CA TRP A 104 4.40 5.35 6.98
C TRP A 104 4.44 5.32 5.44
N PRO A 105 4.65 4.18 4.77
CA PRO A 105 4.70 4.16 3.31
C PRO A 105 3.46 4.78 2.69
N GLY A 106 3.65 5.74 1.78
CA GLY A 106 2.57 6.47 1.11
C GLY A 106 1.99 7.66 1.89
N THR A 107 1.88 7.57 3.22
CA THR A 107 1.09 8.54 4.00
C THR A 107 1.92 9.33 5.02
N LYS A 108 1.66 10.65 5.08
CA LYS A 108 2.11 11.54 6.15
C LYS A 108 0.94 12.37 6.67
N LEU A 109 0.60 12.18 7.94
CA LEU A 109 -0.45 12.92 8.62
C LEU A 109 0.01 14.33 9.01
N LEU A 110 -0.92 15.28 8.94
CA LEU A 110 -0.75 16.65 9.45
C LEU A 110 -1.55 16.79 10.75
N GLY A 111 -0.86 16.95 11.88
CA GLY A 111 -1.50 17.22 13.17
C GLY A 111 -2.11 16.02 13.91
N SER A 112 -1.88 14.79 13.44
CA SER A 112 -2.27 13.55 14.11
C SER A 112 -1.17 12.50 14.03
N LYS A 113 -1.35 11.41 14.79
CA LYS A 113 -0.54 10.21 14.69
C LYS A 113 -1.44 8.99 14.42
N ALA A 114 -0.76 7.89 14.14
CA ALA A 114 -1.31 6.56 14.04
C ALA A 114 -0.36 5.56 14.69
N TRP A 115 -0.92 4.50 15.24
CA TRP A 115 -0.16 3.30 15.51
C TRP A 115 0.00 2.52 14.22
N VAL A 116 1.23 2.38 13.76
CA VAL A 116 1.57 1.44 12.71
C VAL A 116 2.07 0.19 13.40
N ARG A 117 1.44 -0.94 13.13
CA ARG A 117 1.72 -2.22 13.78
C ARG A 117 2.14 -3.24 12.75
N TRP A 118 3.30 -3.85 12.96
CA TRP A 118 3.87 -4.86 12.09
C TRP A 118 3.75 -6.24 12.73
N TYR A 119 3.25 -7.18 11.95
CA TYR A 119 3.01 -8.55 12.35
C TYR A 119 3.88 -9.48 11.50
N THR A 120 4.41 -10.52 12.13
CA THR A 120 5.19 -11.55 11.42
C THR A 120 4.28 -12.29 10.45
N VAL A 121 4.73 -12.45 9.21
CA VAL A 121 4.06 -13.29 8.20
C VAL A 121 4.19 -14.75 8.61
N THR A 122 3.05 -15.38 8.83
CA THR A 122 2.87 -16.81 9.08
C THR A 122 1.60 -17.25 8.36
N GLU A 123 1.40 -18.55 8.20
CA GLU A 123 0.15 -19.09 7.65
C GLU A 123 -1.09 -18.56 8.41
N VAL A 124 -1.02 -18.51 9.74
CA VAL A 124 -2.15 -18.10 10.58
C VAL A 124 -2.40 -16.59 10.51
N SER A 125 -1.35 -15.77 10.59
CA SER A 125 -1.51 -14.31 10.49
C SER A 125 -1.92 -13.86 9.10
N LEU A 126 -1.48 -14.55 8.03
CA LEU A 126 -1.96 -14.29 6.68
C LEU A 126 -3.39 -14.76 6.44
N ALA A 127 -3.84 -15.83 7.10
CA ALA A 127 -5.24 -16.27 7.01
C ALA A 127 -6.21 -15.18 7.52
N GLU A 128 -5.80 -14.39 8.51
CA GLU A 128 -6.57 -13.22 8.96
C GLU A 128 -6.60 -12.10 7.92
N VAL A 129 -5.49 -11.89 7.20
CA VAL A 129 -5.40 -10.90 6.11
C VAL A 129 -6.21 -11.34 4.89
N ALA A 130 -6.23 -12.64 4.59
CA ALA A 130 -6.94 -13.23 3.47
C ALA A 130 -8.48 -13.20 3.60
N GLN A 131 -9.03 -12.69 4.70
CA GLN A 131 -10.47 -12.48 4.86
C GLN A 131 -10.99 -11.24 4.11
N ALA A 132 -10.11 -10.32 3.70
CA ALA A 132 -10.45 -9.23 2.78
C ALA A 132 -10.54 -9.73 1.33
N ASP A 133 -11.34 -9.06 0.50
CA ASP A 133 -11.51 -9.39 -0.92
C ASP A 133 -10.55 -8.60 -1.82
N GLY A 134 -9.99 -7.50 -1.32
CA GLY A 134 -9.05 -6.63 -2.03
C GLY A 134 -8.08 -5.89 -1.13
N LEU A 135 -7.10 -5.24 -1.78
CA LEU A 135 -6.06 -4.48 -1.09
C LEU A 135 -6.59 -3.19 -0.46
N TYR A 136 -7.64 -2.58 -1.02
CA TYR A 136 -8.20 -1.30 -0.52
C TYR A 136 -9.36 -1.50 0.47
N ASP A 137 -9.78 -2.75 0.72
CA ASP A 137 -10.74 -3.10 1.77
C ASP A 137 -10.24 -2.76 3.18
N TRP A 138 -8.92 -2.60 3.35
CA TRP A 138 -8.25 -2.23 4.60
C TRP A 138 -8.55 -0.77 4.94
N LEU A 139 -9.78 -0.54 5.38
CA LEU A 139 -10.35 0.78 5.59
C LEU A 139 -11.24 0.81 6.84
N SER A 140 -11.10 1.90 7.60
CA SER A 140 -11.96 2.20 8.74
C SER A 140 -13.43 2.39 8.30
N PRO A 141 -14.44 2.01 9.11
CA PRO A 141 -14.33 1.49 10.48
C PRO A 141 -14.20 -0.04 10.58
N GLY A 142 -14.45 -0.77 9.49
CA GLY A 142 -14.53 -2.24 9.50
C GLY A 142 -13.19 -2.95 9.68
N LEU A 143 -12.12 -2.34 9.18
CA LEU A 143 -10.74 -2.83 9.25
C LEU A 143 -9.77 -1.69 9.61
N PRO A 144 -8.54 -1.99 10.08
CA PRO A 144 -7.47 -1.00 10.13
C PRO A 144 -7.05 -0.58 8.72
N GLU A 145 -6.42 0.59 8.62
CA GLU A 145 -6.06 1.18 7.33
C GLU A 145 -4.73 0.63 6.77
N ASP A 146 -4.56 0.77 5.46
CA ASP A 146 -3.28 0.77 4.74
C ASP A 146 -2.43 -0.51 4.95
N LEU A 147 -2.88 -1.63 4.39
CA LEU A 147 -2.07 -2.86 4.36
C LEU A 147 -0.78 -2.65 3.54
N ALA A 148 0.35 -3.05 4.12
CA ALA A 148 1.65 -3.08 3.46
C ALA A 148 2.47 -4.31 3.87
N PHE A 149 3.27 -4.87 2.97
CA PHE A 149 4.15 -6.01 3.24
C PHE A 149 5.63 -5.64 3.16
N TYR A 150 6.47 -6.35 3.91
CA TYR A 150 7.88 -6.04 4.11
C TYR A 150 8.76 -7.28 4.00
N HIS A 151 9.89 -7.13 3.34
CA HIS A 151 11.00 -8.06 3.35
C HIS A 151 11.70 -8.08 4.74
N ARG A 152 12.45 -9.16 5.01
CA ARG A 152 13.14 -9.40 6.29
C ARG A 152 14.12 -8.30 6.70
N ASP A 153 14.70 -7.58 5.75
CA ASP A 153 15.62 -6.47 6.03
C ASP A 153 14.91 -5.16 6.36
N GLY A 154 13.58 -5.15 6.38
CA GLY A 154 12.74 -4.00 6.70
C GLY A 154 12.29 -3.19 5.49
N ARG A 155 12.70 -3.51 4.26
CA ARG A 155 12.18 -2.87 3.04
C ARG A 155 10.74 -3.31 2.79
N GLY A 156 9.83 -2.36 2.64
CA GLY A 156 8.47 -2.57 2.14
C GLY A 156 8.48 -2.99 0.67
N TRP A 157 7.49 -3.77 0.28
CA TRP A 157 7.41 -4.36 -1.04
C TRP A 157 6.13 -3.95 -1.75
N VAL A 158 4.98 -4.15 -1.11
CA VAL A 158 3.69 -3.65 -1.60
C VAL A 158 3.07 -2.79 -0.50
N GLY A 159 2.40 -1.72 -0.89
CA GLY A 159 1.71 -0.83 0.02
C GLY A 159 0.43 -0.27 -0.59
N SER A 160 -0.44 0.24 0.26
CA SER A 160 -1.67 0.92 -0.12
C SER A 160 -1.89 2.20 0.69
N ILE A 161 -2.62 3.14 0.10
CA ILE A 161 -3.32 4.21 0.79
C ILE A 161 -4.80 3.93 0.51
N SER A 162 -5.42 3.10 1.35
CA SER A 162 -6.70 2.45 1.03
C SER A 162 -7.83 3.47 0.84
N HIS A 163 -7.86 4.52 1.66
CA HIS A 163 -8.83 5.61 1.51
C HIS A 163 -8.67 6.39 0.19
N GLU A 164 -7.46 6.45 -0.38
CA GLU A 164 -7.19 7.16 -1.63
C GLU A 164 -7.30 6.21 -2.85
N GLY A 165 -7.51 4.90 -2.64
CA GLY A 165 -7.55 3.90 -3.71
C GLY A 165 -6.21 3.78 -4.44
N GLU A 166 -5.10 4.06 -3.74
CA GLU A 166 -3.75 4.02 -4.30
C GLU A 166 -2.98 2.82 -3.78
N GLY A 167 -2.19 2.19 -4.65
CA GLY A 167 -1.29 1.12 -4.27
C GLY A 167 -0.11 1.01 -5.21
N TRP A 168 0.95 0.37 -4.74
CA TRP A 168 2.19 0.24 -5.49
C TRP A 168 2.98 -0.99 -5.06
N LEU A 169 3.88 -1.41 -5.94
CA LEU A 169 4.86 -2.46 -5.72
C LEU A 169 6.28 -1.94 -6.01
N ASP A 170 7.22 -2.23 -5.12
CA ASP A 170 8.65 -1.94 -5.23
C ASP A 170 9.39 -3.18 -5.77
N LEU A 171 9.78 -3.13 -7.05
CA LEU A 171 10.50 -4.17 -7.77
C LEU A 171 11.95 -4.33 -7.29
N GLU A 172 12.55 -3.34 -6.63
CA GLU A 172 13.92 -3.44 -6.11
C GLU A 172 13.99 -4.28 -4.83
N THR A 173 12.86 -4.45 -4.14
CA THR A 173 12.81 -5.22 -2.90
C THR A 173 13.11 -6.70 -3.13
N PHE A 174 12.56 -7.29 -4.20
CA PHE A 174 12.75 -8.70 -4.55
C PHE A 174 13.35 -8.93 -5.93
N GLY A 175 13.40 -7.91 -6.79
CA GLY A 175 13.78 -8.03 -8.19
C GLY A 175 12.60 -8.39 -9.09
N ALA A 176 12.64 -7.90 -10.33
CA ALA A 176 11.60 -8.17 -11.34
C ALA A 176 11.54 -9.65 -11.74
N ASP A 177 12.69 -10.35 -11.78
CA ASP A 177 12.73 -11.77 -12.15
C ASP A 177 12.03 -12.67 -11.13
N LEU A 178 12.24 -12.41 -9.84
CA LEU A 178 11.55 -13.14 -8.77
C LEU A 178 10.05 -12.81 -8.76
N SER A 179 9.69 -11.58 -9.12
CA SER A 179 8.31 -11.10 -9.16
C SER A 179 7.58 -11.43 -10.46
N ARG A 180 8.23 -12.07 -11.43
CA ARG A 180 7.72 -12.17 -12.82
C ARG A 180 6.34 -12.79 -12.93
N ASP A 181 6.11 -13.92 -12.26
CA ASP A 181 4.82 -14.61 -12.34
C ASP A 181 3.71 -13.79 -11.69
N LEU A 182 4.00 -13.12 -10.57
CA LEU A 182 3.07 -12.18 -9.96
C LEU A 182 2.77 -11.01 -10.89
N LEU A 183 3.79 -10.38 -11.49
CA LEU A 183 3.60 -9.25 -12.41
C LEU A 183 2.73 -9.63 -13.60
N ARG A 184 2.87 -10.87 -14.11
CA ARG A 184 1.98 -11.38 -15.16
C ARG A 184 0.54 -11.46 -14.67
N VAL A 185 0.28 -12.04 -13.49
CA VAL A 185 -1.09 -12.08 -12.92
C VAL A 185 -1.64 -10.67 -12.74
N LEU A 186 -0.86 -9.75 -12.19
CA LEU A 186 -1.31 -8.36 -12.02
C LEU A 186 -1.63 -7.69 -13.37
N ALA A 187 -0.83 -7.93 -14.41
CA ALA A 187 -1.08 -7.39 -15.75
C ALA A 187 -2.29 -8.05 -16.44
N ASP A 188 -2.46 -9.37 -16.34
CA ASP A 188 -3.61 -10.11 -16.88
C ASP A 188 -4.94 -9.64 -16.25
N HIS A 189 -4.86 -9.21 -14.99
CA HIS A 189 -5.97 -8.61 -14.27
C HIS A 189 -6.02 -7.08 -14.40
N GLU A 190 -5.22 -6.45 -15.27
CA GLU A 190 -5.15 -4.98 -15.49
C GLU A 190 -4.88 -4.14 -14.22
N VAL A 191 -4.30 -4.74 -13.19
CA VAL A 191 -3.88 -4.04 -11.96
C VAL A 191 -2.67 -3.15 -12.25
N ILE A 192 -1.80 -3.57 -13.16
CA ILE A 192 -0.64 -2.81 -13.61
C ILE A 192 -0.63 -2.74 -15.14
N LEU A 193 0.04 -1.74 -15.70
CA LEU A 193 0.37 -1.74 -17.12
C LEU A 193 1.32 -2.90 -17.43
N ALA A 194 1.11 -3.54 -18.58
CA ALA A 194 2.02 -4.59 -19.05
C ALA A 194 3.44 -4.02 -19.20
N LEU A 195 4.40 -4.66 -18.51
CA LEU A 195 5.83 -4.30 -18.48
C LEU A 195 6.61 -4.93 -19.64
#